data_AF-A0A428PLD6-F1
#
_entry.id   AF-A0A428PLD6-F1
#
_cell.length_a   1.000
_cell.length_b   1.000
_cell.length_c   1.000
_cell.angle_alpha   90.00
_cell.angle_beta   90.00
_cell.angle_gamma   90.00
#
_symmetry.space_group_name_H-M   'P 1'
#
loop_
_entity.id
_entity.type
_entity.pdbx_description
1 polymer ?
#
loop_
_entity_poly.entity_id
_entity_poly.type
_entity_poly.pdbx_seq_one_letter_code
_entity_poly.pdbx_strand_id
1 'polypeptide(L)'
;MSMRAVVFKGVGSVQVEDHPIPTIQDPRDAIIKVTVAALCGSDLHWYRGHQKIPVGFIPGHEFAGVIHELGSQVTGLNLGDSVVLNSSQEIPEDMLVLMGDIFPTGYFAASRFLKNVP
;
A
#
# COMPACT_ATOMS: atom_id res chain seq x y z
N MET A 1 1.98 -8.69 15.30
CA MET A 1 0.57 -8.23 15.24
C MET A 1 0.10 -8.42 13.80
N SER A 2 -1.18 -8.79 13.57
CA SER A 2 -1.74 -9.03 12.23
C SER A 2 -2.62 -7.86 11.76
N MET A 3 -2.87 -7.84 10.46
CA MET A 3 -3.73 -6.92 9.73
C MET A 3 -4.61 -7.72 8.75
N ARG A 4 -5.81 -7.23 8.42
CA ARG A 4 -6.60 -7.79 7.31
C ARG A 4 -6.26 -7.06 6.01
N ALA A 5 -6.12 -7.82 4.94
CA ALA A 5 -5.87 -7.32 3.60
C ALA A 5 -6.75 -8.06 2.59
N VAL A 6 -7.06 -7.40 1.46
CA VAL A 6 -7.65 -8.06 0.31
C VAL A 6 -6.55 -8.67 -0.54
N VAL A 7 -6.67 -9.97 -0.78
CA VAL A 7 -5.69 -10.77 -1.51
C VAL A 7 -6.30 -11.25 -2.81
N PHE A 8 -5.60 -11.05 -3.92
CA PHE A 8 -5.99 -11.55 -5.22
C PHE A 8 -5.85 -13.07 -5.29
N LYS A 9 -6.93 -13.79 -5.61
CA LYS A 9 -6.96 -15.26 -5.71
C LYS A 9 -7.08 -15.77 -7.13
N GLY A 10 -6.93 -14.88 -8.12
CA GLY A 10 -7.09 -15.18 -9.54
C GLY A 10 -8.22 -14.35 -10.18
N VAL A 11 -8.32 -14.40 -11.50
CA VAL A 11 -9.29 -13.61 -12.28
C VAL A 11 -10.70 -13.76 -11.69
N GLY A 12 -11.35 -12.64 -11.38
CA GLY A 12 -12.68 -12.59 -10.79
C GLY A 12 -12.74 -12.90 -9.29
N SER A 13 -11.61 -13.12 -8.61
CA SER A 13 -11.57 -13.63 -7.24
C SER A 13 -10.62 -12.86 -6.33
N VAL A 14 -11.16 -12.40 -5.21
CA VAL A 14 -10.41 -11.78 -4.10
C VAL A 14 -10.93 -12.32 -2.77
N GLN A 15 -10.08 -12.35 -1.74
CA GLN A 15 -10.46 -12.78 -0.40
C GLN A 15 -9.86 -11.84 0.65
N VAL A 16 -10.55 -11.69 1.79
CA VAL A 16 -10.00 -10.99 2.95
C VAL A 16 -9.25 -12.00 3.79
N GLU A 17 -7.96 -11.73 4.05
CA GLU A 17 -7.08 -12.61 4.80
C GLU A 17 -6.32 -11.82 5.87
N ASP A 18 -5.96 -12.50 6.97
CA ASP A 18 -5.02 -11.97 7.95
C ASP A 18 -3.58 -12.10 7.43
N HIS A 19 -2.83 -11.00 7.51
CA HIS A 19 -1.44 -10.88 7.13
C HIS A 19 -0.63 -10.24 8.27
N PRO A 20 0.68 -10.51 8.39
CA PRO A 20 1.52 -9.75 9.31
C PRO A 20 1.54 -8.28 8.90
N ILE A 21 1.56 -7.40 9.90
CA ILE A 21 1.90 -5.99 9.67
C ILE A 21 3.31 -5.95 9.06
N PRO A 22 3.52 -5.20 7.95
CA PRO A 22 4.84 -5.04 7.37
C PRO A 22 5.78 -4.39 8.37
N THR A 23 7.07 -4.62 8.19
CA THR A 23 8.14 -3.95 8.95
C THR A 23 8.97 -3.13 7.99
N ILE A 24 9.62 -2.08 8.50
CA ILE A 24 10.58 -1.27 7.74
C ILE A 24 11.63 -2.19 7.09
N GLN A 25 11.85 -2.04 5.78
CA GLN A 25 12.84 -2.82 5.03
C GLN A 25 14.05 -1.95 4.64
N ASP A 26 13.82 -0.66 4.37
CA ASP A 26 14.83 0.37 4.09
C ASP A 26 14.68 1.52 5.11
N PRO A 27 15.79 2.12 5.60
CA PRO A 27 15.74 3.24 6.54
C PRO A 27 14.92 4.46 6.09
N ARG A 28 14.52 4.55 4.81
CA ARG A 28 13.70 5.64 4.26
C ARG A 28 12.23 5.26 4.09
N ASP A 29 11.83 4.06 4.52
CA ASP A 29 10.44 3.63 4.44
C ASP A 29 9.58 4.32 5.51
N ALA A 30 8.26 4.36 5.29
CA ALA A 30 7.30 4.85 6.27
C ALA A 30 6.11 3.90 6.35
N ILE A 31 5.77 3.38 7.53
CA ILE A 31 4.57 2.59 7.72
C ILE A 31 3.36 3.48 7.97
N ILE A 32 2.28 3.40 7.18
CA ILE A 32 1.03 4.14 7.28
C ILE A 32 -0.06 3.20 7.82
N LYS A 33 -0.90 3.63 8.73
CA LYS A 33 -2.14 2.91 9.04
C LYS A 33 -3.23 3.42 8.11
N VAL A 34 -3.67 2.59 7.17
CA VAL A 34 -4.73 2.98 6.23
C VAL A 34 -6.05 3.15 7.00
N THR A 35 -6.68 4.31 6.81
CA THR A 35 -7.96 4.65 7.48
C THR A 35 -9.13 4.62 6.51
N VAL A 36 -8.89 5.01 5.27
CA VAL A 36 -9.88 5.02 4.19
C VAL A 36 -9.15 4.74 2.88
N ALA A 37 -9.83 4.06 1.97
CA ALA A 37 -9.32 3.74 0.65
C ALA A 37 -10.46 3.76 -0.37
N ALA A 38 -10.13 4.02 -1.63
CA ALA A 38 -11.06 4.18 -2.74
C ALA A 38 -10.97 2.99 -3.71
N LEU A 39 -11.71 3.03 -4.81
CA LEU A 39 -11.59 2.05 -5.88
C LEU A 39 -11.39 2.79 -7.19
N CYS A 40 -10.34 2.45 -7.90
CA CYS A 40 -10.05 3.02 -9.21
C CYS A 40 -10.62 2.14 -10.32
N GLY A 41 -10.93 2.74 -11.47
CA GLY A 41 -11.30 1.97 -12.66
C GLY A 41 -10.20 0.99 -13.10
N SER A 42 -8.94 1.32 -12.79
CA SER A 42 -7.77 0.50 -13.12
C SER A 42 -7.75 -0.85 -12.39
N ASP A 43 -8.40 -0.95 -11.22
CA ASP A 43 -8.47 -2.20 -10.46
C ASP A 43 -9.22 -3.31 -11.23
N LEU A 44 -10.13 -2.91 -12.13
CA LEU A 44 -10.82 -3.84 -13.00
C LEU A 44 -9.91 -4.50 -14.03
N HIS A 45 -8.75 -3.91 -14.38
CA HIS A 45 -7.84 -4.49 -15.35
C HIS A 45 -7.25 -5.80 -14.86
N TRP A 46 -6.75 -5.85 -13.62
CA TRP A 46 -6.24 -7.08 -13.04
C TRP A 46 -7.36 -8.02 -12.62
N TYR A 47 -8.46 -7.48 -12.07
CA TYR A 47 -9.59 -8.28 -11.63
C TYR A 47 -10.24 -9.06 -12.78
N ARG A 48 -10.37 -8.45 -13.96
CA ARG A 48 -10.93 -9.07 -15.18
C ARG A 48 -9.88 -9.82 -16.01
N GLY A 49 -8.62 -9.83 -15.59
CA GLY A 49 -7.54 -10.55 -16.28
C GLY A 49 -7.00 -9.86 -17.53
N HIS A 50 -7.30 -8.58 -17.74
CA HIS A 50 -6.67 -7.77 -18.80
C HIS A 50 -5.21 -7.43 -18.48
N GLN A 51 -4.88 -7.34 -17.20
CA GLN A 51 -3.52 -7.20 -16.67
C GLN A 51 -3.20 -8.39 -15.78
N LYS A 52 -1.99 -8.92 -15.89
CA LYS A 52 -1.55 -10.06 -15.07
C LYS A 52 -0.88 -9.54 -13.81
N ILE A 53 -1.39 -9.94 -12.65
CA ILE A 53 -0.74 -9.79 -11.36
C ILE A 53 -0.61 -11.16 -10.68
N PRO A 54 0.37 -11.36 -9.77
CA PRO A 54 0.54 -12.64 -9.08
C PRO A 54 -0.66 -12.99 -8.19
N VAL A 55 -1.04 -14.27 -8.17
CA VAL A 55 -1.96 -14.77 -7.12
C VAL A 55 -1.27 -14.62 -5.76
N GLY A 56 -2.01 -14.13 -4.76
CA GLY A 56 -1.47 -13.76 -3.46
C GLY A 56 -1.07 -12.28 -3.35
N PHE A 57 -1.15 -11.51 -4.44
CA PHE A 57 -0.86 -10.08 -4.41
C PHE A 57 -1.95 -9.30 -3.67
N ILE A 58 -1.55 -8.27 -2.91
CA ILE A 58 -2.43 -7.32 -2.23
C ILE A 58 -2.46 -6.05 -3.09
N PRO A 59 -3.53 -5.79 -3.86
CA PRO A 59 -3.63 -4.62 -4.74
C PRO A 59 -4.04 -3.36 -3.97
N GLY A 60 -3.86 -2.20 -4.61
CA GLY A 60 -4.29 -0.92 -4.05
C GLY A 60 -3.41 0.26 -4.39
N HIS A 61 -4.01 1.43 -4.63
CA HIS A 61 -3.24 2.64 -4.96
C HIS A 61 -3.95 3.98 -4.67
N GLU A 62 -5.12 3.97 -4.02
CA GLU A 62 -5.87 5.18 -3.70
C GLU A 62 -6.32 5.17 -2.24
N PHE A 63 -5.51 5.73 -1.33
CA PHE A 63 -5.85 5.72 0.11
C PHE A 63 -5.33 6.90 0.91
N ALA A 64 -5.91 7.05 2.11
CA ALA A 64 -5.45 7.98 3.14
C ALA A 64 -5.29 7.29 4.50
N GLY A 65 -4.34 7.75 5.27
CA GLY A 65 -3.99 7.14 6.56
C GLY A 65 -3.12 8.01 7.43
N VAL A 66 -2.60 7.41 8.50
CA VAL A 66 -1.72 8.09 9.46
C VAL A 66 -0.38 7.36 9.57
N ILE A 67 0.73 8.08 9.72
CA ILE A 67 2.03 7.45 9.89
C ILE A 67 2.08 6.65 11.21
N HIS A 68 2.35 5.36 11.11
CA HIS A 68 2.49 4.41 12.20
C HIS A 68 3.94 4.14 12.61
N GLU A 69 4.85 4.02 11.64
CA GLU A 69 6.27 3.77 11.87
C GLU A 69 7.09 4.51 10.82
N LEU A 70 8.31 4.92 11.16
CA LEU A 70 9.21 5.61 10.25
C LEU A 70 10.57 4.93 10.30
N GLY A 71 11.19 4.77 9.12
CA GLY A 71 12.58 4.39 9.02
C GLY A 71 13.49 5.47 9.59
N SER A 72 14.68 5.07 10.01
CA SER A 72 15.62 5.93 10.74
C SER A 72 16.22 7.09 9.92
N GLN A 73 16.05 7.09 8.59
CA GLN A 73 16.49 8.15 7.70
C GLN A 73 15.34 8.99 7.14
N VAL A 74 14.10 8.78 7.61
CA VAL A 74 12.98 9.65 7.27
C VAL A 74 13.10 10.96 8.05
N THR A 75 13.17 12.07 7.33
CA THR A 75 13.15 13.42 7.90
C THR A 75 11.93 14.20 7.43
N GLY A 76 11.44 15.13 8.24
CA GLY A 76 10.33 16.03 7.87
C GLY A 76 8.92 15.46 8.06
N LEU A 77 8.79 14.24 8.57
CA LEU A 77 7.52 13.59 8.90
C LEU A 77 7.55 13.06 10.33
N ASN A 78 6.38 13.00 10.98
CA ASN A 78 6.21 12.50 12.34
C ASN A 78 5.20 11.36 12.40
N LEU A 79 5.33 10.52 13.43
CA LEU A 79 4.31 9.54 13.75
C LEU A 79 2.98 10.26 14.04
N GLY A 80 1.90 9.77 13.45
CA GLY A 80 0.56 10.36 13.54
C GLY A 80 0.21 11.36 12.45
N ASP A 81 1.17 11.79 11.62
CA ASP A 81 0.88 12.69 10.50
C ASP A 81 -0.09 12.04 9.51
N SER A 82 -1.06 12.83 9.02
CA SER A 82 -2.02 12.39 8.02
C SER A 82 -1.41 12.46 6.63
N VAL A 83 -1.58 11.40 5.87
CA VAL A 83 -1.01 11.27 4.52
C VAL A 83 -2.07 10.78 3.55
N VAL A 84 -2.02 11.32 2.33
CA VAL A 84 -2.82 10.89 1.19
C VAL A 84 -1.87 10.41 0.12
N LEU A 85 -2.17 9.25 -0.43
CA LEU A 85 -1.37 8.65 -1.48
C LEU A 85 -2.23 8.44 -2.72
N ASN A 86 -1.74 8.97 -3.83
CA ASN A 86 -2.28 8.83 -5.18
C ASN A 86 -1.19 8.17 -6.03
N SER A 87 -1.57 7.29 -6.96
CA SER A 87 -0.64 6.70 -7.91
C SER A 87 0.09 7.80 -8.69
N SER A 88 1.36 8.02 -8.39
CA SER A 88 2.22 8.82 -9.24
C SER A 88 2.51 8.03 -10.51
N GLN A 89 2.24 8.62 -11.68
CA GLN A 89 2.50 8.01 -13.00
C GLN A 89 3.99 7.80 -13.28
N GLU A 90 4.87 8.37 -12.45
CA GLU A 90 6.33 8.30 -12.61
C GLU A 90 6.97 7.15 -11.82
N ILE A 91 6.19 6.43 -10.99
CA ILE A 91 6.68 5.31 -10.19
C ILE A 91 6.38 4.02 -10.96
N PRO A 92 7.40 3.20 -11.32
CA PRO A 92 7.18 1.91 -11.95
C PRO A 92 6.22 1.02 -11.13
N GLU A 93 5.30 0.31 -11.77
CA GLU A 93 4.29 -0.52 -11.08
C GLU A 93 4.91 -1.58 -10.15
N ASP A 94 6.10 -2.06 -10.47
CA ASP A 94 6.91 -2.97 -9.66
C ASP A 94 7.57 -2.29 -8.43
N MET A 95 7.64 -0.95 -8.43
CA MET A 95 7.97 -0.14 -7.24
C MET A 95 6.73 0.32 -6.46
N LEU A 96 5.51 0.17 -7.01
CA LEU A 96 4.25 0.32 -6.25
C LEU A 96 4.00 -0.89 -5.33
N VAL A 97 4.96 -1.81 -5.22
CA VAL A 97 4.94 -2.85 -4.19
C VAL A 97 5.08 -2.16 -2.85
N LEU A 98 4.05 -2.36 -2.03
CA LEU A 98 3.66 -1.59 -0.87
C LEU A 98 2.83 -0.38 -1.29
N MET A 99 1.60 -0.60 -1.81
CA MET A 99 0.41 0.30 -1.75
C MET A 99 -0.85 -0.54 -1.38
N GLY A 100 -1.44 -0.31 -0.19
CA GLY A 100 -2.49 -1.17 0.38
C GLY A 100 -3.89 -0.55 0.24
N ASP A 101 -4.85 -1.32 -0.26
CA ASP A 101 -6.26 -0.91 -0.40
C ASP A 101 -7.25 -2.04 -0.05
N ILE A 102 -8.49 -1.62 0.17
CA ILE A 102 -9.75 -2.30 0.42
C ILE A 102 -10.00 -2.67 1.89
N PHE A 103 -10.63 -1.71 2.57
CA PHE A 103 -11.27 -1.75 3.90
C PHE A 103 -10.35 -1.99 5.11
N PRO A 104 -10.48 -1.18 6.17
CA PRO A 104 -9.45 -1.02 7.17
C PRO A 104 -9.35 -2.25 8.06
N THR A 105 -8.17 -2.85 8.07
CA THR A 105 -7.38 -3.00 9.30
C THR A 105 -5.97 -3.32 8.86
N GLY A 106 -5.09 -2.34 8.65
CA GLY A 106 -3.71 -2.71 8.38
C GLY A 106 -2.74 -1.57 8.23
N TYR A 107 -1.57 -1.77 8.83
CA TYR A 107 -0.42 -0.90 8.76
C TYR A 107 0.36 -1.20 7.47
N PHE A 108 1.05 -0.22 6.89
CA PHE A 108 1.44 -0.21 5.48
C PHE A 108 2.83 0.40 5.25
N ALA A 109 3.88 -0.32 4.89
CA ALA A 109 5.22 0.28 4.71
C ALA A 109 5.41 0.94 3.33
N ALA A 110 5.26 2.24 3.15
CA ALA A 110 5.66 2.97 1.95
C ALA A 110 7.18 2.87 1.74
N SER A 111 7.62 2.07 0.78
CA SER A 111 9.01 2.12 0.34
C SER A 111 9.22 3.19 -0.72
N ARG A 112 10.33 3.93 -0.63
CA ARG A 112 10.85 4.86 -1.66
C ARG A 112 10.09 6.19 -1.88
N PHE A 113 9.11 6.56 -1.04
CA PHE A 113 8.38 7.83 -1.17
C PHE A 113 9.28 9.09 -1.07
N LEU A 114 10.40 9.02 -0.33
CA LEU A 114 11.21 10.19 0.03
C LEU A 114 12.46 10.42 -0.82
N LYS A 115 12.66 9.69 -1.93
CA LYS A 115 13.89 9.85 -2.73
C LYS A 115 14.05 11.26 -3.33
N ASN A 116 12.96 12.01 -3.46
CA ASN A 116 12.91 13.31 -4.12
C ASN A 116 12.21 14.40 -3.27
N VAL A 117 11.99 14.18 -1.97
CA VAL A 117 11.54 15.26 -1.08
C VAL A 117 12.80 16.01 -0.61
N PRO A 118 12.84 17.36 -0.73
CA PRO A 118 14.01 18.16 -0.33
C PRO A 118 14.47 17.91 1.11
#